data_AF-A0A357GV06-F1
#
_entry.id   AF-A0A357GV06-F1
#
_cell.length_a   1.000
_cell.length_b   1.000
_cell.length_c   1.000
_cell.angle_alpha   90.00
_cell.angle_beta   90.00
_cell.angle_gamma   90.00
#
_symmetry.space_group_name_H-M   'P 1'
#
loop_
_entity.id
_entity.type
_entity.pdbx_description
1 polymer ?
#
loop_
_entity_poly.entity_id
_entity_poly.type
_entity_poly.pdbx_seq_one_letter_code
_entity_poly.pdbx_strand_id
1 'polypeptide(L)'
;MSNLICTLCGYAGEMNKKARGNGLVEFILWCFFLIPGIVYSIWSRGGAKKNVCPKCGSENMIPTDTPMGQKLMAEQQNNPEIQIAPQVPQKTSRVGLYIMLIILGSVAVSLIISFSTYKIQTEEAEGKLAKTQQAVQPVESKVAQNLPTEPKERIETIVKNIGANYEVSLFGKNPNVKAVSPFEVVINTDAGSCALAKQMNFDVMKALFTDAVAKKNIAKVRFNARRYISTSMGGDDARESTDKTWADSGPTNFFKVLTQMGSGDLKSKTVERQTWGSEMEGCR
;
A
#
# COMPACT_ATOMS: atom_id res chain seq x y z
N MET A 1 -34.15 48.74 -14.49
CA MET A 1 -33.74 47.47 -15.11
C MET A 1 -33.30 47.81 -16.53
N SER A 2 -32.07 47.49 -16.93
CA SER A 2 -31.57 47.80 -18.28
C SER A 2 -32.14 46.78 -19.27
N ASN A 3 -33.04 47.21 -20.15
CA ASN A 3 -33.53 46.36 -21.22
C ASN A 3 -32.42 46.19 -22.27
N LEU A 4 -32.21 44.95 -22.71
CA LEU A 4 -31.22 44.58 -23.72
C LEU A 4 -31.95 43.96 -24.90
N ILE A 5 -31.51 44.28 -26.11
CA ILE A 5 -32.01 43.70 -27.36
C ILE A 5 -30.94 42.86 -28.03
N CYS A 6 -31.29 41.65 -28.44
CA CYS A 6 -30.42 40.76 -29.19
C CYS A 6 -30.39 41.16 -30.68
N THR A 7 -29.21 41.35 -31.25
CA THR A 7 -29.06 41.76 -32.66
C THR A 7 -29.35 40.64 -33.66
N LEU A 8 -29.40 39.38 -33.22
CA LEU A 8 -29.61 38.22 -34.11
C LEU A 8 -31.06 37.76 -34.16
N CYS A 9 -31.74 37.68 -33.00
CA CYS A 9 -33.11 37.19 -32.93
C CYS A 9 -34.12 38.26 -32.50
N GLY A 10 -33.66 39.48 -32.19
CA GLY A 10 -34.53 40.58 -31.76
C GLY A 10 -35.20 40.34 -30.41
N TYR A 11 -34.71 39.40 -29.58
CA TYR A 11 -35.24 39.25 -28.23
C TYR A 11 -34.92 40.47 -27.38
N ALA A 12 -35.94 41.12 -26.84
CA ALA A 12 -35.83 42.18 -25.85
C ALA A 12 -36.12 41.65 -24.44
N GLY A 13 -35.16 41.73 -23.53
CA GLY A 13 -35.33 41.27 -22.15
C GLY A 13 -34.02 41.10 -21.39
N GLU A 14 -34.11 40.45 -20.23
CA GLU A 14 -32.94 40.15 -19.40
C GLU A 14 -32.05 39.06 -20.03
N MET A 15 -30.74 39.20 -19.83
CA MET A 15 -29.76 38.26 -20.32
C MET A 15 -29.57 37.09 -19.35
N ASN A 16 -29.29 35.90 -19.89
CA ASN A 16 -28.98 34.72 -19.09
C ASN A 16 -27.47 34.57 -18.91
N LYS A 17 -27.02 34.14 -17.72
CA LYS A 17 -25.60 33.90 -17.41
C LYS A 17 -25.26 32.45 -17.72
N LYS A 18 -24.54 32.22 -18.82
CA LYS A 18 -24.05 30.89 -19.23
C LYS A 18 -22.57 30.72 -18.88
N ALA A 19 -22.20 29.53 -18.40
CA ALA A 19 -20.79 29.18 -18.16
C ALA A 19 -20.02 29.13 -19.49
N ARG A 20 -18.72 29.43 -19.45
CA ARG A 20 -17.85 29.48 -20.65
C ARG A 20 -17.50 28.11 -21.21
N GLY A 21 -17.51 27.06 -20.38
CA GLY A 21 -17.12 25.71 -20.78
C GLY A 21 -18.27 24.80 -21.19
N ASN A 22 -17.93 23.78 -21.96
CA ASN A 22 -18.82 22.66 -22.25
C ASN A 22 -18.71 21.61 -21.13
N GLY A 23 -19.81 21.33 -20.44
CA GLY A 23 -19.84 20.34 -19.35
C GLY A 23 -19.48 18.92 -19.78
N LEU A 24 -19.71 18.57 -21.06
CA LEU A 24 -19.33 17.25 -21.59
C LEU A 24 -17.81 17.09 -21.68
N VAL A 25 -17.11 18.16 -22.07
CA VAL A 25 -15.64 18.17 -22.14
C VAL A 25 -15.06 17.99 -20.73
N GLU A 26 -15.63 18.70 -19.74
CA GLU A 26 -15.24 18.56 -18.34
C GLU A 26 -15.37 17.11 -17.86
N PHE A 27 -16.49 16.45 -18.15
CA PHE A 27 -16.73 15.05 -17.76
C PHE A 27 -15.70 14.09 -18.38
N ILE A 28 -15.40 14.23 -19.67
CA ILE A 28 -14.42 13.38 -20.35
C ILE A 28 -13.03 13.55 -19.74
N LEU A 29 -12.61 14.79 -19.46
CA LEU A 29 -11.31 15.03 -18.84
C LEU A 29 -11.23 14.41 -17.44
N TRP A 30 -12.30 14.45 -16.63
CA TRP A 30 -12.32 13.80 -15.33
C TRP A 30 -12.23 12.26 -15.41
N CYS A 31 -12.78 11.65 -16.46
CA CYS A 31 -12.72 10.19 -16.63
C CYS A 31 -11.33 9.69 -17.05
N PHE A 32 -10.58 10.45 -17.85
CA PHE A 32 -9.29 9.99 -18.41
C PHE A 32 -8.07 10.65 -17.79
N PHE A 33 -8.20 11.87 -17.25
CA PHE A 33 -7.07 12.67 -16.79
C PHE A 33 -7.44 13.59 -15.62
N LEU A 34 -7.30 13.09 -14.40
CA LEU A 34 -7.64 13.79 -13.16
C LEU A 34 -7.02 15.21 -13.08
N ILE A 35 -5.73 15.33 -13.40
CA ILE A 35 -4.99 16.60 -13.30
C ILE A 35 -5.47 17.63 -14.35
N PRO A 36 -5.53 17.31 -15.66
CA PRO A 36 -6.17 18.16 -16.66
C PRO A 36 -7.63 18.52 -16.36
N GLY A 37 -8.40 17.57 -15.81
CA GLY A 37 -9.78 17.79 -15.40
C GLY A 37 -9.91 18.90 -14.35
N ILE A 38 -9.05 18.90 -13.33
CA ILE A 38 -9.02 19.93 -12.30
C ILE A 38 -8.71 21.31 -12.90
N VAL A 39 -7.65 21.42 -13.72
CA VAL A 39 -7.25 22.70 -14.34
C VAL A 39 -8.37 23.25 -15.24
N TYR A 40 -9.01 22.39 -16.03
CA TYR A 40 -10.12 22.77 -16.90
C TYR A 40 -11.37 23.17 -16.11
N SER A 41 -11.71 22.46 -15.03
CA SER A 41 -12.81 22.82 -14.13
C SER A 41 -12.60 24.20 -13.48
N ILE A 42 -11.38 24.52 -13.04
CA ILE A 42 -11.05 25.83 -12.46
C ILE A 42 -11.22 26.93 -13.51
N TRP A 43 -10.73 26.74 -14.73
CA TRP A 43 -10.87 27.72 -15.81
C TRP A 43 -12.34 27.90 -16.26
N SER A 44 -13.07 26.80 -16.41
CA SER A 44 -14.47 26.77 -16.87
C SER A 44 -15.43 27.37 -15.85
N ARG A 45 -15.26 27.04 -14.56
CA ARG A 45 -16.15 27.48 -13.47
C ARG A 45 -15.69 28.75 -12.76
N GLY A 46 -14.39 29.01 -12.72
CA GLY A 46 -13.80 30.21 -12.11
C GLY A 46 -13.80 31.45 -13.03
N GLY A 47 -14.02 31.27 -14.33
CA GLY A 47 -14.14 32.38 -15.28
C GLY A 47 -15.46 33.16 -15.16
N ALA A 48 -15.43 34.44 -15.57
CA ALA A 48 -16.64 35.26 -15.64
C ALA A 48 -17.70 34.62 -16.55
N LYS A 49 -18.93 34.44 -16.03
CA LYS A 49 -20.05 33.92 -16.81
C LYS A 49 -20.31 34.84 -17.99
N LYS A 50 -20.59 34.24 -19.15
CA LYS A 50 -20.96 34.98 -20.35
C LYS A 50 -22.43 35.31 -20.32
N ASN A 51 -22.71 36.53 -20.71
CA ASN A 51 -24.03 37.09 -20.81
C ASN A 51 -24.57 36.77 -22.21
N VAL A 52 -25.62 35.96 -22.30
CA VAL A 52 -26.15 35.46 -23.57
C VAL A 52 -27.66 35.66 -23.67
N CYS A 53 -28.14 35.79 -24.90
CA CYS A 53 -29.57 35.83 -25.18
C CYS A 53 -30.24 34.49 -24.80
N PRO A 54 -31.33 34.49 -24.01
CA PRO A 54 -32.02 33.25 -23.63
C PRO A 54 -32.73 32.56 -24.79
N LYS A 55 -33.09 33.29 -25.87
CA LYS A 55 -33.77 32.72 -27.03
C LYS A 55 -32.82 32.03 -28.01
N CYS A 56 -31.72 32.69 -28.40
CA CYS A 56 -30.81 32.18 -29.44
C CYS A 56 -29.40 31.83 -28.94
N GLY A 57 -29.05 32.19 -27.70
CA GLY A 57 -27.74 31.90 -27.11
C GLY A 57 -26.59 32.81 -27.55
N SER A 58 -26.85 33.88 -28.31
CA SER A 58 -25.81 34.80 -28.79
C SER A 58 -25.29 35.74 -27.71
N GLU A 59 -24.01 36.11 -27.78
CA GLU A 59 -23.35 37.08 -26.89
C GLU A 59 -23.63 38.55 -27.31
N ASN A 60 -24.21 38.77 -28.49
CA ASN A 60 -24.46 40.10 -29.06
C ASN A 60 -25.80 40.68 -28.57
N MET A 61 -25.83 41.12 -27.30
CA MET A 61 -26.94 41.89 -26.75
C MET A 61 -26.51 43.34 -26.53
N ILE A 62 -27.30 44.29 -27.03
CA ILE A 62 -27.01 45.72 -26.94
C ILE A 62 -28.08 46.38 -26.06
N PRO A 63 -27.72 47.34 -25.18
CA PRO A 63 -28.71 48.09 -24.41
C PRO A 63 -29.67 48.86 -25.31
N THR A 64 -30.95 48.88 -24.94
CA THR A 64 -32.01 49.54 -25.71
C THR A 64 -31.86 51.06 -25.76
N ASP A 65 -31.09 51.64 -24.83
CA ASP A 65 -30.86 53.08 -24.73
C ASP A 65 -29.84 53.58 -25.77
N THR A 66 -29.15 52.68 -26.46
CA THR A 66 -28.21 53.03 -27.53
C THR A 66 -28.97 53.37 -28.82
N PRO A 67 -28.46 54.28 -29.67
CA PRO A 67 -29.11 54.63 -30.93
C PRO A 67 -29.29 53.42 -31.86
N MET A 68 -28.42 52.41 -31.75
CA MET A 68 -28.55 51.16 -32.48
C MET A 68 -29.67 50.27 -31.91
N GLY A 69 -29.79 50.18 -30.57
CA GLY A 69 -30.86 49.45 -29.91
C GLY A 69 -32.25 50.03 -30.20
N GLN A 70 -32.37 51.35 -30.25
CA GLN A 70 -33.61 52.04 -30.62
C GLN A 70 -34.04 51.77 -32.06
N LYS A 71 -33.09 51.73 -33.00
CA LYS A 71 -33.37 51.38 -34.41
C LYS A 71 -33.92 49.96 -34.54
N LEU A 72 -33.29 49.00 -33.86
CA LEU A 72 -33.74 47.60 -33.88
C LEU A 72 -35.12 47.44 -33.24
N MET A 73 -35.40 48.14 -32.13
CA MET A 73 -36.72 48.16 -31.49
C MET A 73 -37.81 48.71 -32.43
N ALA A 74 -37.53 49.82 -33.14
CA ALA A 74 -38.46 50.41 -34.09
C ALA A 74 -38.71 49.50 -35.30
N GLU A 75 -37.66 48.84 -35.80
CA GLU A 75 -37.77 47.89 -36.92
C GLU A 75 -38.63 46.67 -36.57
N GLN A 76 -38.56 46.16 -35.34
CA GLN A 76 -39.40 45.07 -34.86
C GLN A 76 -40.89 45.44 -34.72
N GLN A 77 -41.19 46.70 -34.40
CA GLN A 77 -42.58 47.17 -34.32
C GLN A 77 -43.22 47.28 -35.71
N ASN A 78 -42.43 47.60 -36.72
CA ASN A 78 -42.89 47.78 -38.10
C ASN A 78 -42.96 46.48 -38.91
N ASN A 79 -42.41 45.37 -38.41
CA ASN A 79 -42.44 44.07 -39.07
C ASN A 79 -42.83 42.92 -38.10
N PRO A 80 -44.13 42.73 -37.81
CA PRO A 80 -44.61 41.72 -36.87
C PRO A 80 -44.42 40.27 -37.35
N GLU A 81 -44.12 40.04 -38.63
CA GLU A 81 -43.93 38.70 -39.21
C GLU A 81 -42.62 38.03 -38.77
N ILE A 82 -41.66 38.80 -38.23
CA ILE A 82 -40.37 38.31 -37.72
C ILE A 82 -40.49 37.65 -36.32
N GLN A 83 -41.65 37.74 -35.67
CA GLN A 83 -41.82 37.26 -34.28
C GLN A 83 -41.95 35.73 -34.13
N ILE A 84 -42.07 34.98 -35.23
CA ILE A 84 -42.01 33.52 -35.18
C ILE A 84 -40.55 33.11 -35.41
N ALA A 85 -39.73 33.23 -34.37
CA ALA A 85 -38.40 32.63 -34.40
C ALA A 85 -38.55 31.16 -34.82
N PRO A 86 -37.84 30.68 -35.85
CA PRO A 86 -37.90 29.27 -36.22
C PRO A 86 -37.52 28.48 -34.97
N GLN A 87 -38.48 27.70 -34.46
CA GLN A 87 -38.25 26.70 -33.44
C GLN A 87 -37.19 25.79 -34.05
N VAL A 88 -35.91 26.01 -33.75
CA VAL A 88 -34.87 25.05 -34.14
C VAL A 88 -35.30 23.77 -33.47
N PRO A 89 -35.75 22.75 -34.22
CA PRO A 89 -36.20 21.53 -33.60
C PRO A 89 -35.00 21.03 -32.80
N GLN A 90 -35.13 21.00 -31.47
CA GLN A 90 -34.19 20.30 -30.62
C GLN A 90 -34.34 18.83 -30.99
N LYS A 91 -33.66 18.44 -32.05
CA LYS A 91 -33.55 17.08 -32.53
C LYS A 91 -32.82 16.37 -31.42
N THR A 92 -33.59 15.75 -30.53
CA THR A 92 -33.13 14.85 -29.47
C THR A 92 -32.42 13.70 -30.15
N SER A 93 -31.15 13.96 -30.44
CA SER A 93 -30.36 13.14 -31.31
C SER A 93 -30.11 11.84 -30.58
N ARG A 94 -30.67 10.74 -31.12
CA ARG A 94 -30.34 9.37 -30.71
C ARG A 94 -28.82 9.11 -30.67
N VAL A 95 -28.03 9.98 -31.33
CA VAL A 95 -26.57 10.01 -31.23
C VAL A 95 -26.08 10.14 -29.78
N GLY A 96 -26.78 10.86 -28.91
CA GLY A 96 -26.44 10.94 -27.48
C GLY A 96 -26.53 9.58 -26.77
N LEU A 97 -27.55 8.78 -27.10
CA LEU A 97 -27.72 7.43 -26.57
C LEU A 97 -26.63 6.47 -27.09
N TYR A 98 -26.31 6.54 -28.39
CA TYR A 98 -25.25 5.71 -28.97
C TYR A 98 -23.87 6.03 -28.41
N ILE A 99 -23.53 7.31 -28.22
CA ILE A 99 -22.28 7.73 -27.59
C ILE A 99 -22.20 7.18 -26.16
N MET A 100 -23.30 7.22 -25.40
CA MET A 100 -23.33 6.69 -24.03
C MET A 100 -23.11 5.16 -24.00
N LEU A 101 -23.72 4.41 -24.93
CA LEU A 101 -23.54 2.96 -25.04
C LEU A 101 -22.11 2.57 -25.43
N ILE A 102 -21.46 3.33 -26.33
CA ILE A 102 -20.07 3.10 -26.72
C ILE A 102 -19.13 3.32 -25.53
N ILE A 103 -19.35 4.37 -24.74
CA ILE A 103 -18.54 4.65 -23.54
C ILE A 103 -18.71 3.52 -22.51
N LEU A 104 -19.94 3.11 -22.21
CA LEU A 104 -20.20 2.00 -21.28
C LEU A 104 -19.54 0.69 -21.75
N GLY A 105 -19.59 0.40 -23.05
CA GLY A 105 -18.89 -0.75 -23.64
C GLY A 105 -17.37 -0.68 -23.45
N SER A 106 -16.76 0.48 -23.69
CA SER A 106 -15.30 0.65 -23.55
C SER A 106 -14.81 0.48 -22.11
N VAL A 107 -15.59 0.93 -21.13
CA VAL A 107 -15.27 0.78 -19.70
C VAL A 107 -15.39 -0.69 -19.29
N ALA A 108 -16.44 -1.39 -19.71
CA ALA A 108 -16.61 -2.81 -19.42
C ALA A 108 -15.45 -3.64 -19.99
N VAL A 109 -15.04 -3.37 -21.23
CA VAL A 109 -13.89 -4.05 -21.85
C VAL A 109 -12.59 -3.75 -21.09
N SER A 110 -12.35 -2.49 -20.70
CA SER A 110 -11.15 -2.10 -19.94
C SER A 110 -11.09 -2.76 -18.56
N LEU A 111 -12.25 -2.91 -17.90
CA LEU A 111 -12.34 -3.63 -16.63
C LEU A 111 -12.07 -5.13 -16.82
N ILE A 112 -12.62 -5.76 -17.86
CA ILE A 112 -12.36 -7.17 -18.16
C ILE A 112 -10.87 -7.40 -18.42
N ILE A 113 -10.22 -6.55 -19.23
CA ILE A 113 -8.77 -6.64 -19.50
C ILE A 113 -7.98 -6.48 -18.20
N SER A 114 -8.33 -5.51 -17.36
CA SER A 114 -7.65 -5.27 -16.07
C SER A 114 -7.77 -6.48 -15.13
N PHE A 115 -8.95 -7.10 -15.05
CA PHE A 115 -9.18 -8.32 -14.27
C PHE A 115 -8.40 -9.52 -14.83
N SER A 116 -8.34 -9.67 -16.16
CA SER A 116 -7.54 -10.72 -16.79
C SER A 116 -6.04 -10.54 -16.54
N THR A 117 -5.52 -9.32 -16.62
CA THR A 117 -4.11 -9.04 -16.31
C THR A 117 -3.77 -9.25 -14.84
N TYR A 118 -4.70 -8.93 -13.93
CA TYR A 118 -4.52 -9.16 -12.50
C TYR A 118 -4.40 -10.66 -12.20
N LYS A 119 -5.22 -11.48 -12.85
CA LYS A 119 -5.18 -12.93 -12.69
C LYS A 119 -3.85 -13.55 -13.17
N ILE A 120 -3.31 -13.05 -14.28
CA ILE A 120 -2.02 -13.52 -14.82
C ILE A 120 -0.86 -13.15 -13.86
N GLN A 121 -0.88 -11.96 -13.26
CA GLN A 121 0.15 -11.55 -12.29
C GLN A 121 0.10 -12.35 -10.99
N THR A 122 -1.10 -12.74 -10.52
CA THR A 122 -1.22 -13.60 -9.34
C THR A 122 -0.65 -15.00 -9.58
N GLU A 123 -0.89 -15.58 -10.77
CA GLU A 123 -0.36 -16.90 -11.11
C GLU A 123 1.18 -16.88 -11.29
N GLU A 124 1.76 -15.79 -11.81
CA GLU A 124 3.22 -15.66 -11.93
C GLU A 124 3.90 -15.42 -10.57
N ALA A 125 3.24 -14.70 -9.65
CA ALA A 125 3.73 -14.51 -8.28
C ALA A 125 3.70 -15.82 -7.48
N GLU A 126 2.63 -16.61 -7.59
CA GLU A 126 2.55 -17.93 -6.97
C GLU A 126 3.52 -18.94 -7.62
N GLY A 127 3.73 -18.86 -8.94
CA GLY A 127 4.71 -19.67 -9.64
C GLY A 127 6.16 -19.39 -9.21
N LYS A 128 6.53 -18.11 -8.99
CA LYS A 128 7.87 -17.74 -8.49
C LYS A 128 8.05 -18.04 -6.99
N LEU A 129 7.00 -17.94 -6.18
CA LEU A 129 7.04 -18.37 -4.78
C LEU A 129 7.13 -19.90 -4.67
N ALA A 130 6.39 -20.65 -5.50
CA ALA A 130 6.45 -22.11 -5.55
C ALA A 130 7.81 -22.62 -6.05
N LYS A 131 8.45 -21.96 -7.02
CA LYS A 131 9.81 -22.32 -7.48
C LYS A 131 10.91 -21.97 -6.47
N THR A 132 10.66 -20.98 -5.60
CA THR A 132 11.57 -20.65 -4.49
C THR A 132 11.31 -21.55 -3.28
N GLN A 133 10.07 -21.99 -3.05
CA GLN A 133 9.70 -22.95 -2.00
C GLN A 133 10.00 -24.41 -2.37
N GLN A 134 10.14 -24.76 -3.65
CA GLN A 134 10.57 -26.11 -4.07
C GLN A 134 12.05 -26.43 -3.80
N ALA A 135 12.83 -25.48 -3.27
CA ALA A 135 14.13 -25.76 -2.66
C ALA A 135 14.10 -25.78 -1.12
N VAL A 136 12.96 -25.48 -0.49
CA VAL A 136 12.77 -25.57 0.96
C VAL A 136 11.75 -26.66 1.24
N GLN A 137 12.16 -27.92 1.04
CA GLN A 137 11.47 -29.04 1.68
C GLN A 137 11.36 -28.74 3.20
N PRO A 138 10.29 -29.17 3.88
CA PRO A 138 10.18 -29.01 5.33
C PRO A 138 11.42 -29.63 5.99
N VAL A 139 12.31 -28.76 6.47
CA VAL A 139 13.63 -29.09 7.06
C VAL A 139 13.47 -29.94 8.32
N GLU A 140 12.25 -30.06 8.86
CA GLU A 140 11.93 -30.83 10.07
C GLU A 140 12.28 -32.32 9.99
N SER A 141 12.40 -32.94 8.80
CA SER A 141 12.60 -34.40 8.73
C SER A 141 14.05 -34.87 8.47
N LYS A 142 14.95 -34.06 7.90
CA LYS A 142 16.29 -34.53 7.50
C LYS A 142 17.43 -34.19 8.46
N VAL A 143 17.22 -33.26 9.39
CA VAL A 143 18.27 -32.82 10.33
C VAL A 143 18.51 -33.84 11.47
N ALA A 144 17.50 -34.66 11.80
CA ALA A 144 17.57 -35.52 12.98
C ALA A 144 18.56 -36.70 12.88
N GLN A 145 19.04 -37.07 11.68
CA GLN A 145 19.66 -38.39 11.49
C GLN A 145 21.17 -38.47 11.79
N ASN A 146 21.91 -37.36 11.98
CA ASN A 146 23.36 -37.41 12.27
C ASN A 146 23.84 -36.24 13.15
N LEU A 147 23.18 -35.98 14.28
CA LEU A 147 23.62 -34.96 15.22
C LEU A 147 24.76 -35.49 16.12
N PRO A 148 25.86 -34.74 16.32
CA PRO A 148 26.93 -35.12 17.23
C PRO A 148 26.43 -35.41 18.66
N THR A 149 27.14 -36.31 19.35
CA THR A 149 26.84 -36.63 20.77
C THR A 149 27.41 -35.56 21.70
N GLU A 150 28.52 -34.93 21.33
CA GLU A 150 29.17 -33.88 22.12
C GLU A 150 28.32 -32.59 22.06
N PRO A 151 27.92 -32.00 23.20
CA PRO A 151 26.98 -30.89 23.22
C PRO A 151 27.42 -29.64 22.45
N LYS A 152 28.71 -29.29 22.50
CA LYS A 152 29.24 -28.10 21.82
C LYS A 152 29.13 -28.26 20.30
N GLU A 153 29.64 -29.37 19.75
CA GLU A 153 29.55 -29.73 18.34
C GLU A 153 28.10 -29.86 17.87
N ARG A 154 27.23 -30.40 18.71
CA ARG A 154 25.79 -30.52 18.42
C ARG A 154 25.14 -29.15 18.28
N ILE A 155 25.39 -28.21 19.19
CA ILE A 155 24.86 -26.84 19.12
C ILE A 155 25.35 -26.14 17.85
N GLU A 156 26.66 -26.20 17.55
CA GLU A 156 27.20 -25.60 16.33
C GLU A 156 26.57 -26.19 15.07
N THR A 157 26.38 -27.52 15.04
CA THR A 157 25.78 -28.24 13.91
C THR A 157 24.33 -27.84 13.70
N ILE A 158 23.54 -27.72 14.79
CA ILE A 158 22.14 -27.26 14.71
C ILE A 158 22.08 -25.86 14.09
N VAL A 159 22.90 -24.91 14.56
CA VAL A 159 22.86 -23.54 14.04
C VAL A 159 23.32 -23.48 12.58
N LYS A 160 24.42 -24.17 12.22
CA LYS A 160 24.92 -24.21 10.84
C LYS A 160 23.93 -24.85 9.86
N ASN A 161 23.15 -25.84 10.29
CA ASN A 161 22.12 -26.46 9.46
C ASN A 161 20.93 -25.55 9.16
N ILE A 162 20.69 -24.52 9.99
CA ILE A 162 19.64 -23.52 9.77
C ILE A 162 20.09 -22.47 8.75
N GLY A 163 21.40 -22.17 8.71
CA GLY A 163 21.95 -21.18 7.78
C GLY A 163 23.47 -21.19 7.71
N ALA A 164 23.99 -21.04 6.49
CA ALA A 164 25.44 -21.10 6.22
C ALA A 164 26.23 -19.89 6.75
N ASN A 165 25.56 -18.77 7.03
CA ASN A 165 26.20 -17.48 7.32
C ASN A 165 26.20 -17.10 8.81
N TYR A 166 26.02 -18.07 9.70
CA TYR A 166 26.06 -17.83 11.15
C TYR A 166 27.49 -17.92 11.68
N GLU A 167 27.94 -16.86 12.35
CA GLU A 167 29.12 -16.92 13.21
C GLU A 167 28.67 -17.32 14.62
N VAL A 168 29.07 -18.51 15.06
CA VAL A 168 28.68 -19.09 16.35
C VAL A 168 29.88 -19.06 17.28
N SER A 169 29.72 -18.41 18.44
CA SER A 169 30.69 -18.40 19.52
C SER A 169 30.08 -19.02 20.78
N LEU A 170 30.80 -19.97 21.39
CA LEU A 170 30.36 -20.69 22.58
C LEU A 170 31.26 -20.33 23.76
N PHE A 171 30.68 -19.73 24.78
CA PHE A 171 31.38 -19.33 26.00
C PHE A 171 30.95 -20.23 27.17
N GLY A 172 31.92 -20.67 27.96
CA GLY A 172 31.64 -21.29 29.25
C GLY A 172 31.49 -20.25 30.35
N LYS A 173 31.07 -20.68 31.53
CA LYS A 173 30.94 -19.80 32.71
C LYS A 173 32.25 -19.10 33.11
N ASN A 174 33.40 -19.67 32.75
CA ASN A 174 34.72 -19.08 32.96
C ASN A 174 35.46 -18.95 31.62
N PRO A 175 35.83 -17.73 31.17
CA PRO A 175 36.51 -17.53 29.88
C PRO A 175 37.91 -18.15 29.82
N ASN A 176 38.52 -18.47 30.97
CA ASN A 176 39.89 -19.00 31.06
C ASN A 176 39.95 -20.53 31.17
N VAL A 177 38.81 -21.21 31.20
CA VAL A 177 38.73 -22.67 31.31
C VAL A 177 37.97 -23.18 30.09
N LYS A 178 38.38 -24.34 29.53
CA LYS A 178 37.62 -25.01 28.46
C LYS A 178 36.14 -25.00 28.84
N ALA A 179 35.29 -24.48 27.95
CA ALA A 179 33.90 -24.18 28.26
C ALA A 179 33.20 -25.43 28.83
N VAL A 180 32.76 -25.33 30.08
CA VAL A 180 31.97 -26.37 30.74
C VAL A 180 30.51 -25.92 30.69
N SER A 181 29.64 -26.83 30.27
CA SER A 181 28.19 -26.65 30.26
C SER A 181 27.68 -26.12 31.62
N PRO A 182 26.70 -25.20 31.65
CA PRO A 182 25.93 -24.71 30.50
C PRO A 182 26.61 -23.57 29.72
N PHE A 183 26.42 -23.53 28.40
CA PHE A 183 27.07 -22.60 27.46
C PHE A 183 26.26 -21.32 27.25
N GLU A 184 26.96 -20.20 27.11
CA GLU A 184 26.41 -19.01 26.48
C GLU A 184 26.69 -19.07 24.97
N VAL A 185 25.62 -19.18 24.19
CA VAL A 185 25.68 -19.26 22.72
C VAL A 185 25.51 -17.85 22.17
N VAL A 186 26.48 -17.33 21.45
CA VAL A 186 26.38 -16.03 20.76
C VAL A 186 26.39 -16.28 19.26
N ILE A 187 25.35 -15.80 18.59
CA ILE A 187 25.11 -16.00 17.16
C ILE A 187 25.06 -14.64 16.50
N ASN A 188 26.01 -14.37 15.61
CA ASN A 188 26.01 -13.17 14.78
C ASN A 188 25.64 -13.53 13.34
N THR A 189 24.81 -12.69 12.72
CA THR A 189 24.40 -12.84 11.32
C THR A 189 24.20 -11.48 10.66
N ASP A 190 24.32 -11.47 9.34
CA ASP A 190 23.84 -10.39 8.50
C ASP A 190 22.50 -10.82 7.89
N ALA A 191 21.43 -10.10 8.23
CA ALA A 191 20.11 -10.31 7.63
C ALA A 191 19.87 -9.27 6.53
N GLY A 192 19.15 -9.64 5.47
CA GLY A 192 18.79 -8.68 4.40
C GLY A 192 17.60 -7.78 4.75
N SER A 193 16.82 -8.13 5.79
CA SER A 193 15.64 -7.38 6.21
C SER A 193 15.25 -7.67 7.67
N CYS A 194 14.44 -6.79 8.26
CA CYS A 194 13.89 -6.96 9.59
C CYS A 194 13.04 -8.24 9.72
N ALA A 195 12.20 -8.53 8.72
CA ALA A 195 11.36 -9.73 8.70
C ALA A 195 12.22 -11.01 8.65
N LEU A 196 13.25 -11.03 7.82
CA LEU A 196 14.18 -12.16 7.73
C LEU A 196 14.97 -12.33 9.03
N ALA A 197 15.41 -11.24 9.67
CA ALA A 197 16.09 -11.31 10.96
C ALA A 197 15.21 -11.94 12.05
N LYS A 198 13.93 -11.55 12.12
CA LYS A 198 12.94 -12.14 13.06
C LYS A 198 12.72 -13.63 12.78
N GLN A 199 12.61 -14.01 11.50
CA GLN A 199 12.49 -15.42 11.08
C GLN A 199 13.71 -16.24 11.50
N MET A 200 14.92 -15.78 11.14
CA MET A 200 16.18 -16.45 11.49
C MET A 200 16.34 -16.61 13.00
N ASN A 201 15.99 -15.57 13.77
CA ASN A 201 16.01 -15.63 15.22
C ASN A 201 15.06 -16.72 15.77
N PHE A 202 13.82 -16.76 15.28
CA PHE A 202 12.83 -17.75 15.70
C PHE A 202 13.27 -19.18 15.37
N ASP A 203 13.74 -19.43 14.15
CA ASP A 203 14.15 -20.77 13.71
C ASP A 203 15.33 -21.31 14.52
N VAL A 204 16.33 -20.46 14.77
CA VAL A 204 17.49 -20.78 15.62
C VAL A 204 17.07 -21.13 17.05
N MET A 205 16.21 -20.29 17.66
CA MET A 205 15.75 -20.53 19.04
C MET A 205 14.92 -21.81 19.13
N LYS A 206 13.97 -22.00 18.20
CA LYS A 206 13.15 -23.21 18.13
C LYS A 206 14.04 -24.46 18.02
N ALA A 207 14.98 -24.48 17.07
CA ALA A 207 15.82 -25.65 16.85
C ALA A 207 16.71 -25.99 18.07
N LEU A 208 17.32 -24.98 18.70
CA LEU A 208 18.17 -25.19 19.87
C LEU A 208 17.38 -25.66 21.10
N PHE A 209 16.16 -25.16 21.29
CA PHE A 209 15.34 -25.47 22.48
C PHE A 209 14.33 -26.61 22.28
N THR A 210 14.18 -27.13 21.06
CA THR A 210 13.49 -28.41 20.79
C THR A 210 14.46 -29.61 20.92
N ASP A 211 15.77 -29.44 20.67
CA ASP A 211 16.75 -30.52 20.86
C ASP A 211 17.02 -30.80 22.35
N ALA A 212 16.72 -32.02 22.81
CA ALA A 212 16.79 -32.39 24.23
C ALA A 212 18.20 -32.31 24.83
N VAL A 213 19.25 -32.47 24.03
CA VAL A 213 20.64 -32.42 24.49
C VAL A 213 21.13 -30.98 24.53
N ALA A 214 20.90 -30.20 23.46
CA ALA A 214 21.25 -28.79 23.40
C ALA A 214 20.53 -28.00 24.51
N LYS A 215 19.21 -28.17 24.66
CA LYS A 215 18.37 -27.48 25.67
C LYS A 215 18.89 -27.62 27.10
N LYS A 216 19.48 -28.76 27.46
CA LYS A 216 20.04 -28.99 28.81
C LYS A 216 21.39 -28.33 29.02
N ASN A 217 22.13 -28.10 27.95
CA ASN A 217 23.50 -27.58 27.99
C ASN A 217 23.61 -26.09 27.63
N ILE A 218 22.50 -25.40 27.39
CA ILE A 218 22.48 -23.97 27.07
C ILE A 218 22.07 -23.17 28.31
N ALA A 219 22.92 -22.21 28.70
CA ALA A 219 22.62 -21.23 29.74
C ALA A 219 21.80 -20.08 29.15
N LYS A 220 22.20 -19.59 27.97
CA LYS A 220 21.57 -18.45 27.30
C LYS A 220 21.96 -18.44 25.83
N VAL A 221 21.07 -18.00 24.96
CA VAL A 221 21.34 -17.76 23.54
C VAL A 221 21.20 -16.26 23.26
N ARG A 222 22.26 -15.63 22.77
CA ARG A 222 22.25 -14.28 22.23
C ARG A 222 22.28 -14.34 20.71
N PHE A 223 21.35 -13.63 20.08
CA PHE A 223 21.25 -13.55 18.62
C PHE A 223 21.34 -12.09 18.18
N ASN A 224 22.30 -11.80 17.30
CA ASN A 224 22.56 -10.47 16.80
C ASN A 224 22.46 -10.48 15.27
N ALA A 225 21.41 -9.88 14.73
CA ALA A 225 21.33 -9.54 13.32
C ALA A 225 21.73 -8.07 13.16
N ARG A 226 22.92 -7.83 12.60
CA ARG A 226 23.45 -6.46 12.47
C ARG A 226 22.41 -5.54 11.81
N ARG A 227 22.20 -4.36 12.41
CA ARG A 227 21.24 -3.30 11.98
C ARG A 227 19.76 -3.55 12.23
N TYR A 228 19.33 -4.75 12.62
CA TYR A 228 17.90 -5.09 12.74
C TYR A 228 17.48 -5.39 14.17
N ILE A 229 17.97 -6.49 14.75
CA ILE A 229 17.54 -6.93 16.08
C ILE A 229 18.71 -7.50 16.88
N SER A 230 18.64 -7.34 18.20
CA SER A 230 19.43 -8.09 19.15
C SER A 230 18.47 -8.73 20.16
N THR A 231 18.61 -10.02 20.38
CA THR A 231 17.79 -10.76 21.34
C THR A 231 18.65 -11.66 22.21
N SER A 232 18.12 -11.96 23.38
CA SER A 232 18.69 -12.87 24.34
C SER A 232 17.57 -13.74 24.89
N MET A 233 17.78 -15.06 24.95
CA MET A 233 16.85 -16.00 25.54
C MET A 233 17.57 -16.84 26.58
N GLY A 234 17.13 -16.72 27.84
CA GLY A 234 17.64 -17.50 28.96
C GLY A 234 17.22 -18.97 28.85
N GLY A 235 18.11 -19.88 29.21
CA GLY A 235 17.87 -21.32 29.15
C GLY A 235 16.73 -21.79 30.05
N ASP A 236 16.51 -21.16 31.21
CA ASP A 236 15.38 -21.49 32.09
C ASP A 236 14.05 -21.03 31.48
N ASP A 237 14.00 -19.78 31.00
CA ASP A 237 12.80 -19.22 30.36
C ASP A 237 12.42 -20.02 29.10
N ALA A 238 13.42 -20.48 28.34
CA ALA A 238 13.21 -21.35 27.18
C ALA A 238 12.80 -22.77 27.56
N ARG A 239 13.24 -23.28 28.72
CA ARG A 239 12.83 -24.60 29.21
C ARG A 239 11.36 -24.66 29.59
N GLU A 240 10.80 -23.55 30.07
CA GLU A 240 9.39 -23.39 30.37
C GLU A 240 8.53 -23.30 29.07
N SER A 241 9.14 -23.06 27.91
CA SER A 241 8.44 -23.05 26.62
C SER A 241 8.18 -24.47 26.09
N THR A 242 6.92 -24.76 25.73
CA THR A 242 6.49 -26.05 25.19
C THR A 242 6.52 -26.07 23.65
N ASP A 243 6.53 -27.25 23.02
CA ASP A 243 6.45 -27.38 21.55
C ASP A 243 5.21 -26.69 20.97
N LYS A 244 4.10 -26.71 21.72
CA LYS A 244 2.87 -25.98 21.39
C LYS A 244 3.09 -24.47 21.39
N THR A 245 3.84 -23.94 22.36
CA THR A 245 4.18 -22.52 22.45
C THR A 245 4.94 -22.04 21.21
N TRP A 246 5.85 -22.86 20.68
CA TRP A 246 6.60 -22.52 19.47
C TRP A 246 5.70 -22.48 18.23
N ALA A 247 4.79 -23.45 18.08
CA ALA A 247 3.85 -23.51 16.95
C ALA A 247 2.92 -22.29 16.91
N ASP A 248 2.43 -21.84 18.07
CA ASP A 248 1.46 -20.73 18.18
C ASP A 248 2.12 -19.34 18.12
N SER A 249 3.44 -19.23 18.35
CA SER A 249 4.12 -17.94 18.40
C SER A 249 4.41 -17.38 17.01
N GLY A 250 5.06 -18.14 16.14
CA GLY A 250 5.67 -17.61 14.91
C GLY A 250 6.70 -16.48 15.17
N PRO A 251 7.39 -15.99 14.13
CA PRO A 251 8.53 -15.08 14.30
C PRO A 251 8.18 -13.74 14.94
N THR A 252 7.08 -13.14 14.48
CA THR A 252 6.67 -11.80 14.94
C THR A 252 6.17 -11.82 16.38
N ASN A 253 5.32 -12.79 16.77
CA ASN A 253 4.86 -12.83 18.17
C ASN A 253 5.96 -13.30 19.11
N PHE A 254 6.82 -14.23 18.68
CA PHE A 254 7.98 -14.63 19.47
C PHE A 254 8.85 -13.42 19.82
N PHE A 255 9.21 -12.62 18.81
CA PHE A 255 9.99 -11.41 19.04
C PHE A 255 9.26 -10.40 19.96
N LYS A 256 7.94 -10.23 19.78
CA LYS A 256 7.13 -9.38 20.66
C LYS A 256 7.20 -9.84 22.12
N VAL A 257 7.10 -11.13 22.39
CA VAL A 257 7.24 -11.69 23.75
C VAL A 257 8.62 -11.39 24.32
N LEU A 258 9.69 -11.58 23.54
CA LEU A 258 11.06 -11.26 23.98
C LEU A 258 11.22 -9.78 24.36
N THR A 259 10.66 -8.87 23.56
CA THR A 259 10.71 -7.42 23.86
C THR A 259 9.96 -7.05 25.15
N GLN A 260 8.85 -7.74 25.44
CA GLN A 260 8.06 -7.49 26.65
C GLN A 260 8.77 -8.00 27.91
N MET A 261 9.46 -9.14 27.82
CA MET A 261 10.23 -9.72 28.93
C MET A 261 11.45 -8.88 29.33
N GLY A 262 12.04 -8.17 28.38
CA GLY A 262 13.26 -7.37 28.56
C GLY A 262 13.10 -6.06 29.33
N SER A 263 11.87 -5.68 29.72
CA SER A 263 11.61 -4.43 30.43
C SER A 263 11.95 -4.47 31.93
N GLY A 264 12.24 -5.65 32.49
CA GLY A 264 12.60 -5.84 33.90
C GLY A 264 14.10 -5.67 34.20
N ASP A 265 14.44 -5.47 35.49
CA ASP A 265 15.83 -5.26 35.94
C ASP A 265 16.72 -6.50 35.71
N LEU A 266 17.41 -6.50 34.56
CA LEU A 266 18.33 -7.56 34.11
C LEU A 266 19.49 -7.79 35.08
N LYS A 267 19.78 -6.83 35.98
CA LYS A 267 20.89 -6.94 36.95
C LYS A 267 20.59 -7.92 38.08
N SER A 268 19.32 -8.22 38.34
CA SER A 268 18.90 -9.09 39.44
C SER A 268 18.78 -10.58 39.06
N LYS A 269 18.76 -10.89 37.76
CA LYS A 269 18.46 -12.24 37.26
C LYS A 269 19.73 -13.04 36.99
N THR A 270 19.65 -14.35 37.23
CA THR A 270 20.68 -15.31 36.82
C THR A 270 20.84 -15.29 35.29
N VAL A 271 21.99 -15.71 34.78
CA VAL A 271 22.27 -15.70 33.32
C VAL A 271 21.20 -16.49 32.56
N GLU A 272 20.67 -17.54 33.18
CA GLU A 272 19.64 -18.42 32.66
C GLU A 272 18.25 -17.80 32.55
N ARG A 273 18.04 -16.61 33.15
CA ARG A 273 16.77 -15.85 33.15
C ARG A 273 16.88 -14.45 32.53
N GLN A 274 17.92 -14.21 31.74
CA GLN A 274 18.14 -12.93 31.05
C GLN A 274 17.53 -12.95 29.64
N THR A 275 16.20 -13.04 29.57
CA THR A 275 15.44 -12.98 28.31
C THR A 275 15.04 -11.54 27.98
N TRP A 276 15.40 -11.07 26.79
CA TRP A 276 15.06 -9.74 26.29
C TRP A 276 15.14 -9.66 24.76
N GLY A 277 14.48 -8.67 24.17
CA GLY A 277 14.59 -8.33 22.76
C GLY A 277 14.68 -6.82 22.56
N SER A 278 15.47 -6.37 21.59
CA SER A 278 15.62 -4.97 21.23
C SER A 278 15.64 -4.80 19.71
N GLU A 279 14.81 -3.88 19.21
CA GLU A 279 14.84 -3.45 17.81
C GLU A 279 15.87 -2.34 17.63
N MET A 280 16.69 -2.48 16.60
CA MET A 280 17.59 -1.43 16.12
C MET A 280 16.88 -0.53 15.11
N GLU A 281 17.49 0.60 14.74
CA GLU A 281 16.89 1.59 13.83
C GLU A 281 16.44 1.00 12.49
N GLY A 282 17.11 -0.03 11.97
CA GLY A 282 16.74 -0.66 10.69
C GLY A 282 15.49 -1.56 10.73
N CYS A 283 14.87 -1.74 11.89
CA CYS A 283 13.63 -2.53 12.06
C CYS A 283 12.38 -1.68 12.37
N ARG A 284 12.53 -0.36 12.57
CA ARG A 284 11.43 0.55 12.94
C ARG A 284 10.66 1.08 11.74
#